data_AF-A0A959TDK5-F1
#
_entry.id   AF-A0A959TDK5-F1
#
_cell.length_a   1.000
_cell.length_b   1.000
_cell.length_c   1.000
_cell.angle_alpha   90.00
_cell.angle_beta   90.00
_cell.angle_gamma   90.00
#
_symmetry.space_group_name_H-M   'P 1'
#
loop_
_entity.id
_entity.type
_entity.pdbx_description
1 polymer ?
#
loop_
_entity_poly.entity_id
_entity_poly.type
_entity_poly.pdbx_seq_one_letter_code
_entity_poly.pdbx_strand_id
1 'polypeptide(L)'
;QLSPTTPGNGHEEELEHTIDGDGNLLVTGWFTAGFDFDPGPAVLELNTTGNTDLFVLKLDPNGDLVWVKQVGSTSSAGTTTGEGIDTDLADNVYIAGRFTHITDFDPGPGLLQLPATSSGTYILKLDANGDFQWV
;
A
#
# COMPACT_ATOMS: atom_id res chain seq x y z
N GLN A 1 20.03 4.04 2.94
CA GLN A 1 20.01 2.57 3.05
C GLN A 1 19.04 2.27 4.19
N LEU A 2 17.85 1.74 3.89
CA LEU A 2 16.89 1.37 4.94
C LEU A 2 17.56 0.29 5.78
N SER A 3 17.90 0.62 7.03
CA SER A 3 18.56 -0.29 7.96
C SER A 3 17.49 -1.17 8.61
N PRO A 4 17.59 -2.51 8.49
CA PRO A 4 16.63 -3.41 9.11
C PRO A 4 16.97 -3.56 10.58
N THR A 5 16.14 -3.01 11.47
CA THR A 5 16.25 -3.26 12.91
C THR A 5 15.01 -3.90 13.47
N THR A 6 14.58 -5.03 12.89
CA THR A 6 14.36 -6.34 13.55
C THR A 6 13.57 -7.28 12.61
N PRO A 7 13.90 -8.59 12.51
CA PRO A 7 13.22 -9.51 11.60
C PRO A 7 11.96 -10.09 12.26
N GLY A 8 10.81 -9.51 11.93
CA GLY A 8 9.50 -10.15 12.03
C GLY A 8 9.09 -10.66 10.64
N ASN A 9 8.78 -11.95 10.53
CA ASN A 9 8.58 -12.66 9.26
C ASN A 9 7.53 -12.00 8.34
N GLY A 10 7.98 -11.42 7.22
CA GLY A 10 7.10 -10.93 6.16
C GLY A 10 7.84 -10.12 5.09
N HIS A 11 8.88 -10.69 4.48
CA HIS A 11 9.51 -10.13 3.28
C HIS A 11 9.35 -11.10 2.11
N GLU A 12 9.33 -10.53 0.89
CA GLU A 12 9.51 -11.12 -0.46
C GLU A 12 8.20 -11.16 -1.30
N GLU A 13 8.07 -10.56 -2.49
CA GLU A 13 9.00 -10.00 -3.51
C GLU A 13 8.33 -8.84 -4.28
N GLU A 14 9.06 -8.07 -5.10
CA GLU A 14 8.57 -6.94 -5.93
C GLU A 14 8.02 -5.70 -5.17
N LEU A 15 8.95 -4.87 -4.70
CA LEU A 15 8.63 -3.48 -4.35
C LEU A 15 8.78 -2.61 -5.59
N GLU A 16 7.73 -1.85 -5.88
CA GLU A 16 7.74 -0.83 -6.92
C GLU A 16 7.79 0.56 -6.31
N HIS A 17 8.44 1.49 -7.00
CA HIS A 17 8.59 2.85 -6.51
C HIS A 17 8.55 3.88 -7.63
N THR A 18 8.15 5.10 -7.26
CA THR A 18 8.20 6.28 -8.12
C THR A 18 8.50 7.52 -7.27
N ILE A 19 8.76 8.65 -7.92
CA ILE A 19 8.97 9.95 -7.29
C ILE A 19 7.89 10.91 -7.80
N ASP A 20 7.21 11.61 -6.91
CA ASP A 20 6.20 12.61 -7.31
C ASP A 20 6.81 13.96 -7.74
N GLY A 21 5.99 14.91 -8.15
CA GLY A 21 6.42 16.23 -8.60
C GLY A 21 7.11 17.07 -7.53
N ASP A 22 6.85 16.79 -6.25
CA ASP A 22 7.45 17.43 -5.08
C ASP A 22 8.75 16.74 -4.63
N GLY A 23 9.13 15.62 -5.25
CA GLY A 23 10.34 14.86 -4.93
C GLY A 23 10.16 13.85 -3.80
N ASN A 24 8.93 13.58 -3.37
CA ASN A 24 8.64 12.56 -2.37
C ASN A 24 8.80 11.16 -2.99
N LEU A 25 9.29 10.20 -2.20
CA LEU A 25 9.39 8.80 -2.60
C LEU A 25 8.07 8.09 -2.30
N LEU A 26 7.48 7.49 -3.32
CA LEU A 26 6.34 6.60 -3.17
C LEU A 26 6.77 5.15 -3.40
N VAL A 27 6.39 4.25 -2.50
CA VAL A 27 6.70 2.82 -2.55
C VAL A 27 5.42 2.02 -2.38
N THR A 28 5.25 0.95 -3.15
CA THR A 28 4.16 0.00 -2.97
C THR A 28 4.67 -1.44 -2.96
N GLY A 29 3.83 -2.32 -2.44
CA GLY A 29 4.06 -3.76 -2.37
C GLY A 29 2.97 -4.41 -1.53
N TRP A 30 3.30 -5.52 -0.89
CA TRP A 30 2.42 -6.18 0.07
C TRP A 30 3.19 -6.66 1.29
N PHE A 31 2.46 -6.94 2.36
CA PHE A 31 3.01 -7.44 3.61
C PHE A 31 2.08 -8.53 4.20
N THR A 32 2.60 -9.40 5.07
CA THR A 32 1.90 -10.60 5.58
C THR A 32 1.64 -10.60 7.09
N ALA A 33 2.20 -9.65 7.84
CA ALA A 33 2.17 -9.60 9.29
C ALA A 33 2.39 -8.17 9.79
N GLY A 34 2.19 -7.92 11.09
CA GLY A 34 2.49 -6.63 11.72
C GLY A 34 3.83 -6.05 11.25
N PHE A 35 3.80 -4.90 10.59
CA PHE A 35 4.97 -4.22 10.06
C PHE A 35 4.94 -2.74 10.43
N ASP A 36 6.07 -2.23 10.92
CA ASP A 36 6.26 -0.82 11.25
C ASP A 36 6.67 -0.04 9.99
N PHE A 37 5.80 0.88 9.57
CA PHE A 37 6.00 1.69 8.37
C PHE A 37 6.64 3.05 8.65
N ASP A 38 6.95 3.37 9.92
CA ASP A 38 7.69 4.58 10.27
C ASP A 38 9.21 4.30 10.19
N PRO A 39 9.96 4.97 9.29
CA PRO A 39 11.42 4.82 9.23
C PRO A 39 12.15 5.57 10.36
N GLY A 40 11.42 6.39 11.12
CA GLY A 40 11.91 7.16 12.26
C GLY A 40 11.80 6.40 13.59
N PRO A 41 11.84 7.13 14.73
CA PRO A 41 11.80 6.55 16.06
C PRO A 41 10.38 6.29 16.60
N ALA A 42 9.34 6.82 15.93
CA ALA A 42 7.96 6.52 16.27
C ALA A 42 7.56 5.15 15.68
N VAL A 43 6.43 4.61 16.14
CA VAL A 43 5.94 3.30 15.70
C VAL A 43 4.60 3.52 14.99
N LEU A 44 4.51 3.07 13.75
CA LEU A 44 3.29 3.02 12.98
C LEU A 44 3.10 1.62 12.40
N GLU A 45 2.55 0.74 13.24
CA GLU A 45 2.34 -0.66 12.90
C GLU A 45 0.99 -0.88 12.20
N LEU A 46 1.02 -1.49 11.01
CA LEU A 46 -0.16 -1.95 10.29
C LEU A 46 -0.23 -3.48 10.33
N ASN A 47 -1.46 -4.00 10.42
CA ASN A 47 -1.72 -5.44 10.52
C ASN A 47 -2.62 -5.88 9.37
N THR A 48 -2.34 -7.05 8.79
CA THR A 48 -3.20 -7.59 7.75
C THR A 48 -4.45 -8.23 8.33
N THR A 49 -5.55 -8.15 7.59
CA THR A 49 -6.73 -9.00 7.86
C THR A 49 -6.67 -10.29 7.07
N GLY A 50 -6.15 -10.23 5.83
CA GLY A 50 -5.92 -11.38 4.95
C GLY A 50 -4.52 -11.99 5.06
N ASN A 51 -4.21 -12.87 4.10
CA ASN A 51 -2.87 -13.44 3.92
C ASN A 51 -1.84 -12.36 3.56
N THR A 52 -2.22 -11.42 2.69
CA THR A 52 -1.46 -10.20 2.39
C THR A 52 -2.38 -9.03 2.15
N ASP A 53 -1.91 -7.84 2.51
CA ASP A 53 -2.55 -6.58 2.13
C ASP A 53 -1.57 -5.71 1.34
N LEU A 54 -2.11 -4.91 0.42
CA LEU A 54 -1.37 -3.85 -0.29
C LEU A 54 -0.98 -2.78 0.73
N PHE A 55 0.24 -2.25 0.60
CA PHE A 55 0.61 -0.97 1.20
C PHE A 55 1.04 0.05 0.14
N VAL A 56 0.83 1.32 0.45
CA VAL A 56 1.43 2.45 -0.27
C VAL A 56 2.04 3.38 0.77
N LEU A 57 3.33 3.66 0.64
CA LEU A 57 4.12 4.48 1.54
C LEU A 57 4.59 5.73 0.81
N LYS A 58 4.42 6.91 1.40
CA LYS A 58 5.00 8.17 0.93
C LYS A 58 5.97 8.71 1.95
N LEU A 59 7.21 8.93 1.53
CA LEU A 59 8.28 9.55 2.32
C LEU A 59 8.68 10.88 1.68
N ASP A 60 9.00 11.88 2.50
CA ASP A 60 9.53 13.14 2.03
C ASP A 60 10.98 12.98 1.50
N PRO A 61 11.58 14.00 0.87
CA PRO A 61 12.96 13.93 0.37
C PRO A 61 14.03 13.68 1.45
N ASN A 62 13.72 13.88 2.73
CA ASN A 62 14.60 13.59 3.86
C ASN A 62 14.46 12.14 4.35
N GLY A 63 13.43 11.43 3.88
CA GLY A 63 13.08 10.07 4.30
C GLY A 63 12.09 10.04 5.47
N ASP A 64 11.49 11.17 5.84
CA ASP A 64 10.47 11.23 6.89
C ASP A 64 9.11 10.77 6.35
N LEU A 65 8.35 10.04 7.17
CA LEU A 65 7.03 9.54 6.78
C LEU A 65 6.04 10.69 6.56
N VAL A 66 5.46 10.77 5.36
CA VAL A 66 4.34 11.66 5.06
C VAL A 66 3.02 10.94 5.36
N TRP A 67 2.83 9.76 4.77
CA TRP A 67 1.69 8.89 5.05
C TRP A 67 1.98 7.44 4.61
N VAL A 68 1.21 6.51 5.18
CA VAL A 68 1.10 5.13 4.70
C VAL A 68 -0.38 4.76 4.61
N LYS A 69 -0.74 4.00 3.58
CA LYS A 69 -2.10 3.52 3.31
C LYS A 69 -2.09 2.01 3.14
N GLN A 70 -3.15 1.36 3.61
CA GLN A 70 -3.36 -0.09 3.50
C GLN A 70 -4.66 -0.36 2.75
N VAL A 71 -4.61 -1.32 1.85
CA VAL A 71 -5.77 -1.83 1.12
C VAL A 71 -5.77 -3.34 1.22
N GLY A 72 -6.84 -3.91 1.74
CA GLY A 72 -6.82 -5.28 2.23
C GLY A 72 -8.13 -6.03 2.05
N SER A 73 -8.00 -7.36 2.08
CA SER A 73 -9.16 -8.23 2.06
C SER A 73 -9.86 -8.25 3.41
N THR A 74 -11.19 -8.17 3.41
CA THR A 74 -11.99 -8.36 4.64
C THR A 74 -12.14 -9.84 5.01
N SER A 75 -11.61 -10.75 4.19
CA SER A 75 -11.50 -12.18 4.47
C SER A 75 -10.07 -12.56 4.85
N SER A 76 -9.92 -13.44 5.84
CA SER A 76 -8.63 -13.99 6.27
C SER A 76 -7.91 -14.83 5.23
N ALA A 77 -8.61 -15.26 4.17
CA ALA A 77 -8.03 -16.02 3.06
C ALA A 77 -7.67 -15.16 1.85
N GLY A 78 -8.00 -13.86 1.89
CA GLY A 78 -7.73 -12.96 0.77
C GLY A 78 -6.31 -12.45 0.73
N THR A 79 -5.94 -11.95 -0.45
CA THR A 79 -4.61 -11.47 -0.79
C THR A 79 -4.84 -10.23 -1.64
N THR A 80 -4.13 -9.15 -1.33
CA THR A 80 -4.05 -7.95 -2.17
C THR A 80 -2.59 -7.59 -2.36
N THR A 81 -2.18 -7.28 -3.59
CA THR A 81 -0.80 -6.93 -3.96
C THR A 81 -0.77 -5.63 -4.75
N GLY A 82 0.24 -4.79 -4.52
CA GLY A 82 0.65 -3.72 -5.42
C GLY A 82 1.82 -4.19 -6.27
N GLU A 83 1.65 -4.24 -7.58
CA GLU A 83 2.63 -4.73 -8.57
C GLU A 83 3.16 -3.59 -9.46
N GLY A 84 2.69 -2.35 -9.28
CA GLY A 84 3.13 -1.18 -10.03
C GLY A 84 2.60 0.10 -9.42
N ILE A 85 3.40 1.17 -9.49
CA ILE A 85 3.04 2.50 -9.00
C ILE A 85 3.54 3.60 -9.95
N ASP A 86 2.70 4.60 -10.20
CA ASP A 86 3.10 5.82 -10.90
C ASP A 86 2.28 7.03 -10.42
N THR A 87 2.69 8.24 -10.81
CA THR A 87 1.98 9.48 -10.47
C THR A 87 1.61 10.30 -11.70
N ASP A 88 0.53 11.09 -11.60
CA ASP A 88 0.24 12.11 -12.61
C ASP A 88 0.79 13.50 -12.22
N LEU A 89 0.65 14.49 -13.11
CA LEU A 89 1.13 15.86 -12.88
C LEU A 89 0.42 16.61 -11.74
N ALA A 90 -0.63 16.03 -11.15
CA ALA A 90 -1.30 16.56 -9.97
C ALA A 90 -0.99 15.71 -8.73
N ASP A 91 0.08 14.89 -8.78
CA ASP A 91 0.56 13.99 -7.75
C ASP A 91 -0.49 12.98 -7.25
N ASN A 92 -1.49 12.69 -8.09
CA ASN A 92 -2.35 11.55 -7.81
C ASN A 92 -1.56 10.26 -8.05
N VAL A 93 -1.80 9.27 -7.21
CA VAL A 93 -1.07 8.00 -7.19
C VAL A 93 -1.92 6.94 -7.87
N TYR A 94 -1.30 6.19 -8.79
CA TYR A 94 -1.92 5.07 -9.48
C TYR A 94 -1.20 3.80 -9.06
N ILE A 95 -1.95 2.81 -8.59
CA ILE A 95 -1.44 1.51 -8.18
C ILE A 95 -2.11 0.44 -9.03
N ALA A 96 -1.32 -0.43 -9.65
CA ALA A 96 -1.82 -1.61 -10.35
C ALA A 96 -1.48 -2.87 -9.55
N GLY A 97 -2.34 -3.88 -9.59
CA GLY A 97 -2.05 -5.13 -8.92
C GLY A 97 -3.17 -6.15 -8.99
N ARG A 98 -3.12 -7.11 -8.05
CA ARG A 98 -4.06 -8.23 -8.00
C ARG A 98 -4.72 -8.34 -6.64
N PHE A 99 -5.91 -8.91 -6.64
CA PHE A 99 -6.61 -9.23 -5.42
C PHE A 99 -7.38 -10.55 -5.53
N THR A 100 -7.72 -11.14 -4.39
CA THR A 100 -8.61 -12.28 -4.28
C THR A 100 -9.64 -12.02 -3.19
N HIS A 101 -10.78 -12.74 -3.24
CA HIS A 101 -11.87 -12.57 -2.29
C HIS A 101 -12.45 -11.13 -2.31
N ILE A 102 -13.02 -10.68 -1.20
CA ILE A 102 -13.62 -9.35 -1.07
C ILE A 102 -12.56 -8.41 -0.50
N THR A 103 -12.15 -7.43 -1.28
CA THR A 103 -11.17 -6.40 -0.91
C THR A 103 -11.85 -5.05 -0.77
N ASP A 104 -11.52 -4.32 0.30
CA ASP A 104 -11.91 -2.94 0.48
C ASP A 104 -10.83 -2.03 -0.12
N PHE A 105 -11.19 -1.30 -1.17
CA PHE A 105 -10.27 -0.44 -1.94
C PHE A 105 -10.23 1.01 -1.47
N ASP A 106 -11.00 1.38 -0.43
CA ASP A 106 -10.88 2.68 0.22
C ASP A 106 -9.94 2.57 1.43
N PRO A 107 -8.72 3.15 1.39
CA PRO A 107 -7.81 3.14 2.54
C PRO A 107 -8.22 4.14 3.64
N GLY A 108 -9.30 4.90 3.44
CA GLY A 108 -9.88 5.82 4.39
C GLY A 108 -11.01 5.20 5.24
N PRO A 109 -11.90 6.02 5.81
CA PRO A 109 -13.02 5.54 6.63
C PRO A 109 -14.23 5.05 5.81
N GLY A 110 -14.21 5.22 4.48
CA GLY A 110 -15.25 4.71 3.60
C GLY A 110 -15.17 3.20 3.44
N LEU A 111 -16.09 2.65 2.66
CA LEU A 111 -16.14 1.23 2.37
C LEU A 111 -16.43 1.03 0.89
N LEU A 112 -15.47 0.50 0.15
CA LEU A 112 -15.64 0.13 -1.25
C LEU A 112 -15.16 -1.30 -1.48
N GLN A 113 -16.10 -2.24 -1.32
CA GLN A 113 -15.81 -3.66 -1.43
C GLN A 113 -16.03 -4.18 -2.85
N LEU A 114 -14.97 -4.77 -3.42
CA LEU A 114 -15.04 -5.48 -4.70
C LEU A 114 -14.78 -6.98 -4.51
N PRO A 115 -15.62 -7.87 -5.06
CA PRO A 115 -15.41 -9.31 -4.99
C PRO A 115 -14.58 -9.83 -6.16
N ALA A 116 -13.68 -10.79 -5.90
CA ALA A 116 -13.04 -11.64 -6.89
C ALA A 116 -13.34 -13.13 -6.62
N THR A 117 -13.80 -13.86 -7.64
CA THR A 117 -14.14 -15.29 -7.53
C THR A 117 -12.91 -16.21 -7.51
N SER A 118 -11.80 -15.78 -8.11
CA SER A 118 -10.52 -16.51 -8.08
C SER A 118 -9.37 -15.52 -7.93
N SER A 119 -9.21 -14.62 -8.91
CA SER A 119 -8.28 -13.50 -8.88
C SER A 119 -8.83 -12.37 -9.75
N GLY A 120 -8.78 -11.15 -9.25
CA GLY A 120 -9.05 -9.93 -9.99
C GLY A 120 -7.78 -9.11 -10.16
N THR A 121 -7.79 -8.24 -11.16
CA THR A 121 -6.79 -7.17 -11.34
C THR A 121 -7.46 -5.83 -11.11
N TYR A 122 -6.71 -4.84 -10.66
CA TYR A 122 -7.23 -3.49 -10.42
C TYR A 122 -6.23 -2.42 -10.86
N ILE A 123 -6.76 -1.21 -11.07
CA ILE A 123 -5.99 0.03 -11.05
C ILE A 123 -6.67 0.94 -10.02
N LEU A 124 -5.98 1.24 -8.93
CA LEU A 124 -6.47 2.10 -7.86
C LEU A 124 -5.88 3.49 -8.08
N LYS A 125 -6.74 4.51 -8.06
CA LYS A 125 -6.30 5.91 -8.00
C LYS A 125 -6.54 6.48 -6.60
N LEU A 126 -5.48 7.04 -6.02
CA LEU A 126 -5.51 7.87 -4.82
C LEU A 126 -5.12 9.31 -5.18
N ASP A 127 -5.55 10.29 -4.41
CA ASP A 127 -5.01 11.65 -4.51
C ASP A 127 -3.64 11.78 -3.82
N ALA A 128 -3.05 12.98 -3.85
CA ALA A 128 -1.74 13.26 -3.28
C ALA A 128 -1.65 13.04 -1.74
N ASN A 129 -2.79 13.04 -1.05
CA ASN A 129 -2.90 12.74 0.39
C ASN A 129 -3.14 11.25 0.66
N GLY A 130 -3.19 10.44 -0.40
CA GLY A 130 -3.49 9.02 -0.35
C GLY A 130 -4.96 8.73 -0.05
N ASP A 131 -5.86 9.66 -0.36
CA ASP A 131 -7.30 9.46 -0.20
C ASP A 131 -7.92 8.87 -1.49
N PHE A 132 -8.88 7.97 -1.34
CA PHE A 132 -9.50 7.24 -2.44
C PHE A 132 -10.14 8.16 -3.49
N GLN A 133 -9.93 7.85 -4.78
CA GLN A 133 -10.61 8.51 -5.89
C GLN A 133 -11.48 7.53 -6.70
N TRP A 134 -10.88 6.45 -7.20
CA TRP A 134 -11.59 5.37 -7.91
C TRP A 134 -10.75 4.10 -7.99
N VAL A 135 -11.38 2.96 -8.28
CA VAL A 135 -10.76 1.66 -8.58
C VAL A 135 -11.49 0.97 -9.72
#